data_AF-A0A2X3K1T7-F1
#
_entry.id   AF-A0A2X3K1T7-F1
#
_cell.length_a   1.000
_cell.length_b   1.000
_cell.length_c   1.000
_cell.angle_alpha   90.00
_cell.angle_beta   90.00
_cell.angle_gamma   90.00
#
_symmetry.space_group_name_H-M   'P 1'
#
loop_
_entity.id
_entity.type
_entity.pdbx_description
1 polymer ?
#
loop_
_entity_poly.entity_id
_entity_poly.type
_entity_poly.pdbx_seq_one_letter_code
_entity_poly.pdbx_strand_id
1 'polypeptide(L)'
;MAHTVAVFLSFDGELDTQPLIEQLWRAGKRVYLPVLHPFSAGNLLFLNYHPQSELVMNRLKIHEPKLDVRDVLPLSRLDVLITPLVAF
;
A
#
# COMPACT_ATOMS: atom_id res chain seq x y z
N MET A 1 -8.88 -13.60 12.41
CA MET A 1 -9.35 -12.84 11.22
C MET A 1 -8.27 -11.83 10.86
N ALA A 2 -8.07 -11.49 9.59
CA ALA A 2 -7.07 -10.50 9.19
C ALA A 2 -7.47 -9.07 9.61
N HIS A 3 -6.53 -8.27 10.11
CA HIS A 3 -6.70 -6.90 10.57
C HIS A 3 -5.89 -5.89 9.76
N THR A 4 -4.74 -6.32 9.22
CA THR A 4 -3.80 -5.51 8.44
C THR A 4 -3.66 -6.11 7.05
N VAL A 5 -3.98 -5.32 6.03
CA VAL A 5 -4.02 -5.78 4.64
C VAL A 5 -3.19 -4.85 3.78
N ALA A 6 -2.15 -5.38 3.14
CA ALA A 6 -1.39 -4.64 2.15
C ALA A 6 -2.02 -4.78 0.77
N VAL A 7 -2.21 -3.65 0.09
CA VAL A 7 -2.78 -3.52 -1.26
C VAL A 7 -1.88 -2.58 -2.07
N PHE A 8 -1.92 -2.65 -3.38
CA PHE A 8 -1.22 -1.72 -4.26
C PHE A 8 -2.19 -0.64 -4.74
N LEU A 9 -1.69 0.57 -4.99
CA LEU A 9 -2.46 1.52 -5.78
C LEU A 9 -2.29 1.16 -7.25
N SER A 10 -3.40 0.82 -7.89
CA SER A 10 -3.44 0.56 -9.32
C SER A 10 -2.86 1.73 -10.11
N PHE A 11 -1.93 1.44 -11.00
CA PHE A 11 -1.39 2.40 -11.97
C PHE A 11 -1.60 1.89 -13.40
N ASP A 12 -1.44 2.80 -14.36
CA ASP A 12 -1.74 2.65 -15.80
C ASP A 12 -1.84 1.20 -16.34
N GLY A 13 -3.07 0.78 -16.67
CA GLY A 13 -3.38 -0.54 -17.23
C GLY A 13 -3.67 -1.66 -16.22
N GLU A 14 -3.47 -1.44 -14.92
CA GLU A 14 -3.82 -2.40 -13.87
C GLU A 14 -5.31 -2.37 -13.50
N LEU A 15 -5.77 -3.44 -12.82
CA LEU A 15 -7.11 -3.50 -12.24
C LEU A 15 -7.26 -2.43 -11.15
N ASP A 16 -8.31 -1.62 -11.23
CA ASP A 16 -8.60 -0.59 -10.23
C ASP A 16 -8.81 -1.21 -8.83
N THR A 17 -7.90 -0.88 -7.91
CA THR A 17 -7.90 -1.34 -6.52
C THR A 17 -8.66 -0.43 -5.58
N GLN A 18 -9.08 0.77 -6.02
CA GLN A 18 -9.75 1.76 -5.17
C GLN A 18 -11.04 1.22 -4.53
N PRO A 19 -11.93 0.50 -5.24
CA PRO A 19 -13.14 -0.06 -4.63
C PRO A 19 -12.81 -1.05 -3.50
N LEU A 20 -11.76 -1.86 -3.66
CA LEU A 20 -11.32 -2.80 -2.64
C LEU A 20 -10.80 -2.07 -1.39
N ILE A 21 -9.96 -1.04 -1.59
CA ILE A 21 -9.42 -0.23 -0.49
C ILE A 21 -10.55 0.40 0.33
N GLU A 22 -11.56 0.97 -0.33
CA GLU A 22 -12.70 1.57 0.36
C GLU A 22 -13.51 0.55 1.17
N GLN A 23 -13.71 -0.65 0.63
CA GLN A 23 -14.39 -1.73 1.36
C GLN A 23 -13.59 -2.18 2.58
N LEU A 24 -12.26 -2.30 2.45
CA LEU A 24 -11.38 -2.64 3.57
C LEU A 24 -11.46 -1.59 4.68
N TRP A 25 -11.43 -0.30 4.33
CA TRP A 25 -11.64 0.78 5.31
C TRP A 25 -13.01 0.72 5.98
N ARG A 26 -14.09 0.52 5.22
CA ARG A 26 -15.46 0.38 5.79
C ARG A 26 -15.57 -0.84 6.70
N ALA A 27 -14.83 -1.90 6.43
CA ALA A 27 -14.73 -3.09 7.28
C ALA A 27 -13.81 -2.92 8.49
N GLY A 28 -13.29 -1.71 8.76
CA GLY A 28 -12.41 -1.41 9.89
C GLY A 28 -11.02 -2.05 9.78
N LYS A 29 -10.60 -2.45 8.57
CA LYS A 29 -9.26 -2.99 8.32
C LYS A 29 -8.27 -1.86 8.15
N ARG A 30 -7.04 -2.09 8.60
CA ARG A 30 -5.92 -1.19 8.36
C ARG A 30 -5.31 -1.54 7.02
N VAL A 31 -5.38 -0.61 6.08
CA VAL A 31 -4.84 -0.79 4.72
C VAL A 31 -3.41 -0.27 4.71
N TYR A 32 -2.51 -1.02 4.09
CA TYR A 32 -1.11 -0.65 3.94
C TYR A 32 -0.76 -0.60 2.46
N LEU A 33 0.01 0.40 2.05
CA LEU A 33 0.55 0.50 0.71
C LEU A 33 2.06 0.25 0.71
N PRO A 34 2.58 -0.50 -0.28
CA PRO A 34 4.01 -0.58 -0.50
C PRO A 34 4.53 0.77 -1.01
N VAL A 35 5.61 1.25 -0.40
CA VAL A 35 6.33 2.46 -0.82
C VAL A 35 7.80 2.15 -1.03
N LEU A 36 8.45 2.90 -1.90
CA LEU A 36 9.87 2.70 -2.16
C LEU A 36 10.69 2.97 -0.90
N HIS A 37 11.59 2.05 -0.56
CA HIS A 37 12.48 2.26 0.57
C HIS A 37 13.45 3.43 0.27
N PRO A 38 13.57 4.44 1.16
CA PRO A 38 14.33 5.66 0.87
C PRO A 38 15.84 5.47 0.68
N PHE A 39 16.42 4.42 1.27
CA PHE A 39 17.86 4.17 1.27
C PHE A 39 18.27 2.71 1.00
N SER A 40 17.31 1.79 0.87
CA SER A 40 17.58 0.38 0.56
C SER A 40 17.01 0.04 -0.82
N ALA A 41 17.83 0.19 -1.85
CA ALA A 41 17.38 -0.02 -3.23
C ALA A 41 16.78 -1.44 -3.42
N GLY A 42 15.69 -1.53 -4.18
CA GLY A 42 14.97 -2.78 -4.43
C GLY A 42 14.07 -3.26 -3.28
N ASN A 43 14.09 -2.59 -2.13
CA ASN A 43 13.21 -2.93 -1.00
C ASN A 43 11.99 -2.00 -0.92
N LEU A 44 10.96 -2.47 -0.23
CA LEU A 44 9.71 -1.75 0.01
C LEU A 44 9.49 -1.58 1.53
N LEU A 45 8.84 -0.48 1.88
CA LEU A 45 8.21 -0.28 3.19
C LEU A 45 6.70 -0.40 3.03
N PHE A 46 6.00 -0.76 4.11
CA PHE A 46 4.54 -0.77 4.12
C PHE A 46 4.04 0.34 5.03
N LEU A 47 3.35 1.32 4.46
CA LEU A 47 2.80 2.47 5.18
C LEU A 47 1.29 2.36 5.30
N ASN A 48 0.78 2.63 6.50
CA ASN A 48 -0.64 2.71 6.79
C ASN A 48 -1.26 3.81 5.91
N TYR A 49 -2.20 3.42 5.07
CA TYR A 49 -2.91 4.29 4.16
C TYR A 49 -4.32 4.55 4.67
N HIS A 50 -4.61 5.82 4.91
CA HIS A 50 -5.90 6.31 5.39
C HIS A 50 -6.48 7.32 4.39
N PRO A 51 -7.79 7.60 4.44
CA PRO A 51 -8.43 8.48 3.46
C PRO A 51 -7.87 9.92 3.40
N GLN A 52 -7.15 10.34 4.44
CA GLN A 52 -6.52 11.67 4.54
C GLN A 52 -5.00 11.64 4.29
N SER A 53 -4.44 10.51 3.85
CA SER A 53 -3.01 10.42 3.58
C SER A 53 -2.64 11.34 2.41
N GLU A 54 -1.57 12.11 2.59
CA GLU A 54 -0.97 12.87 1.49
C GLU A 54 -0.26 11.89 0.55
N LEU A 55 -0.64 11.88 -0.73
CA LEU A 55 0.03 11.10 -1.76
C LEU A 55 1.06 11.95 -2.48
N VAL A 56 2.24 11.39 -2.69
CA VAL A 56 3.33 11.99 -3.46
C VAL A 56 3.65 11.13 -4.67
N MET A 57 4.15 11.75 -5.74
CA MET A 57 4.61 11.02 -6.91
C MET A 57 6.04 10.54 -6.68
N ASN A 58 6.28 9.23 -6.77
CA ASN A 58 7.60 8.65 -6.58
C ASN A 58 8.45 8.67 -7.87
N ARG A 59 9.70 8.21 -7.77
CA ARG A 59 10.64 8.17 -8.91
C ARG A 59 10.21 7.26 -10.07
N LEU A 60 9.27 6.33 -9.83
CA LEU A 60 8.68 5.45 -10.84
C LEU A 60 7.39 6.04 -11.45
N LYS A 61 7.03 7.28 -11.09
CA LYS A 61 5.80 7.96 -11.52
C LYS A 61 4.52 7.25 -11.05
N ILE A 62 4.58 6.66 -9.86
CA ILE A 62 3.44 6.07 -9.16
C ILE A 62 3.15 6.89 -7.91
N HIS A 63 1.87 7.09 -7.60
CA HIS A 63 1.47 7.72 -6.35
C HIS A 63 1.71 6.79 -5.17
N GLU A 64 2.36 7.29 -4.12
CA GLU A 64 2.58 6.56 -2.87
C GLU A 64 2.33 7.49 -1.66
N PRO A 65 1.94 6.96 -0.49
CA PRO A 65 1.86 7.76 0.72
C PRO A 65 3.19 8.42 1.04
N LYS A 66 3.13 9.70 1.40
CA LYS A 66 4.28 10.41 1.93
C LYS A 66 4.84 9.67 3.15
N LEU A 67 6.16 9.46 3.15
CA LEU A 67 6.82 8.71 4.21
C LEU A 67 6.64 9.38 5.58
N ASP A 68 5.96 8.68 6.48
CA ASP A 68 5.90 8.96 7.91
C ASP A 68 6.25 7.68 8.67
N VAL A 69 7.28 7.75 9.51
CA VAL A 69 7.76 6.59 10.28
C VAL A 69 6.69 6.04 11.24
N ARG A 70 5.70 6.85 11.63
CA ARG A 70 4.59 6.44 12.50
C ARG A 70 3.62 5.49 11.81
N ASP A 71 3.59 5.51 10.49
CA ASP A 71 2.70 4.68 9.67
C ASP A 71 3.38 3.39 9.18
N VAL A 72 4.67 3.19 9.47
CA VAL A 72 5.41 2.00 9.05
C VAL A 72 4.93 0.75 9.79
N LEU A 73 4.64 -0.30 9.03
CA LEU A 73 4.38 -1.65 9.55
C LEU A 73 5.44 -2.64 9.04
N PRO A 74 6.11 -3.38 9.93
CA PRO A 74 6.97 -4.49 9.53
C PRO A 74 6.19 -5.57 8.77
N LEU A 75 6.80 -6.17 7.75
CA LEU A 75 6.19 -7.25 6.96
C LEU A 75 5.70 -8.42 7.84
N SER A 76 6.42 -8.74 8.92
CA SER A 76 6.03 -9.79 9.88
C SER A 76 4.74 -9.52 10.66
N ARG A 77 4.20 -8.29 10.57
CA ARG A 77 2.94 -7.89 11.21
C ARG A 77 1.80 -7.71 10.21
N LEU A 78 2.03 -7.95 8.91
CA LEU A 78 0.97 -7.97 7.91
C LEU A 78 0.24 -9.32 7.96
N ASP A 79 -1.08 -9.27 8.01
CA ASP A 79 -1.90 -10.49 7.96
C ASP A 79 -2.09 -10.97 6.52
N VAL A 80 -2.20 -10.04 5.57
CA VAL A 80 -2.44 -10.33 4.15
C VAL A 80 -1.65 -9.36 3.28
N LEU A 81 -1.06 -9.88 2.21
CA LEU A 81 -0.48 -9.10 1.12
C LEU A 81 -1.19 -9.46 -0.18
N ILE A 82 -1.89 -8.50 -0.77
CA ILE A 82 -2.53 -8.64 -2.09
C ILE A 82 -1.51 -8.19 -3.12
N THR A 83 -1.03 -9.10 -3.97
CA THR A 83 -0.02 -8.81 -4.99
C THR A 83 -0.65 -8.58 -6.36
N PRO A 84 -0.18 -7.60 -7.16
CA PRO A 84 -0.61 -7.44 -8.54
C PRO A 84 -0.17 -8.65 -9.38
N LEU A 85 -0.89 -8.91 -10.47
CA LEU A 85 -0.65 -10.04 -11.36
C LEU A 85 -0.33 -9.49 -12.76
N VAL A 86 0.81 -9.89 -13.35
CA VAL A 86 1.25 -9.40 -14.68
C VAL A 86 1.07 -10.47 -15.78
N ALA A 87 1.12 -11.76 -15.46
CA ALA A 87 0.79 -12.89 -16.36
C ALA A 87 0.61 -14.19 -15.55
N PHE A 88 -0.09 -15.19 -16.12
CA PHE A 88 -0.24 -16.56 -15.62
C PHE A 88 -0.05 -17.59 -16.74
#